data_AF-A0AAV4RRS2-F1
#
_entry.id   AF-A0AAV4RRS2-F1
#
_cell.length_a   1.000
_cell.length_b   1.000
_cell.length_c   1.000
_cell.angle_alpha   90.00
_cell.angle_beta   90.00
_cell.angle_gamma   90.00
#
_symmetry.space_group_name_H-M   'P 1'
#
loop_
_entity.id
_entity.type
_entity.pdbx_description
1 polymer ?
#
loop_
_entity_poly.entity_id
_entity_poly.type
_entity_poly.pdbx_seq_one_letter_code
_entity_poly.pdbx_strand_id
1 'polypeptide(L)'
;MRGLILFLCVALVCVTFAAAQLPKCSANKHFGSGGECPESCYTVKHPEPRLCGKMARIGCVCDKGFVLLKDKDYSSDCVKPEDCP
;
A
#
# COMPACT_ATOMS: atom_id res chain seq x y z
N MET A 1 -15.14 18.30 39.92
CA MET A 1 -16.06 17.71 38.90
C MET A 1 -15.82 18.26 37.49
N ARG A 2 -15.80 19.59 37.26
CA ARG A 2 -15.50 20.20 35.93
C ARG A 2 -14.16 19.77 35.30
N GLY A 3 -13.07 19.69 36.09
CA GLY A 3 -11.76 19.27 35.59
C GLY A 3 -11.67 17.79 35.21
N LEU A 4 -12.41 16.92 35.90
CA LEU A 4 -12.48 15.48 35.60
C LEU A 4 -13.25 15.23 34.29
N ILE A 5 -14.33 15.99 34.08
CA ILE A 5 -15.12 15.95 32.84
C ILE A 5 -14.27 16.39 31.65
N LEU A 6 -13.51 17.49 31.78
CA LEU A 6 -12.59 17.95 30.73
C LEU A 6 -11.51 16.91 30.42
N PHE A 7 -10.90 16.30 31.46
CA PHE A 7 -9.92 15.23 31.28
C PHE A 7 -10.50 13.99 30.57
N LEU A 8 -11.71 13.57 30.93
CA LEU A 8 -12.40 12.44 30.30
C LEU A 8 -12.75 12.75 28.83
N CYS A 9 -13.20 13.97 28.53
CA CYS A 9 -13.47 14.41 27.16
C CYS A 9 -12.19 14.42 26.31
N VAL A 10 -11.07 14.93 26.84
CA VAL A 10 -9.79 14.95 26.13
C VAL A 10 -9.28 13.51 25.88
N ALA A 11 -9.38 12.63 26.86
CA ALA A 11 -8.98 11.23 26.70
C ALA A 11 -9.81 10.51 25.63
N LEU A 12 -11.14 10.71 25.61
CA LEU A 12 -12.04 10.17 24.59
C LEU A 12 -11.68 10.67 23.19
N VAL A 13 -11.37 11.96 23.04
CA VAL A 13 -10.96 12.55 21.77
C VAL A 13 -9.64 11.91 21.30
N CYS A 14 -8.62 11.82 22.15
CA CYS A 14 -7.31 11.24 21.81
C CYS A 14 -7.38 9.78 21.30
N VAL A 15 -8.26 8.95 21.88
CA VAL A 15 -8.41 7.54 21.47
C VAL A 15 -8.95 7.40 20.05
N THR A 16 -9.82 8.32 19.61
CA THR A 16 -10.41 8.26 18.25
C THR A 16 -9.42 8.62 17.14
N PHE A 17 -8.40 9.44 17.42
CA PHE A 17 -7.45 9.89 16.40
C PHE A 17 -6.42 8.83 15.98
N ALA A 18 -6.16 7.81 16.82
CA ALA A 18 -5.13 6.81 16.55
C ALA A 18 -5.53 5.80 15.44
N ALA A 19 -6.81 5.50 15.28
CA ALA A 19 -7.29 4.48 14.34
C ALA A 19 -7.38 4.95 12.87
N ALA A 20 -7.25 6.26 12.61
CA ALA A 20 -7.49 6.85 11.30
C ALA A 20 -6.22 7.05 10.44
N GLN A 21 -5.06 6.59 10.91
CA GLN A 21 -3.76 6.99 10.34
C GLN A 21 -3.10 5.92 9.46
N LEU A 22 -3.69 4.74 9.25
CA LEU A 22 -3.14 3.79 8.29
C LEU A 22 -3.32 4.36 6.87
N PRO A 23 -2.26 4.54 6.07
CA PRO A 23 -2.38 5.09 4.73
C PRO A 23 -3.37 4.25 3.91
N LYS A 24 -4.40 4.92 3.39
CA LYS A 24 -5.46 4.28 2.63
C LYS A 24 -4.91 3.93 1.24
N CYS A 25 -4.71 2.64 0.98
CA CYS A 25 -4.31 2.16 -0.34
C CYS A 25 -5.49 2.14 -1.31
N SER A 26 -5.21 2.27 -2.62
CA SER A 26 -6.22 2.11 -3.67
C SER A 26 -6.67 0.64 -3.79
N ALA A 27 -7.65 0.37 -4.66
CA ALA A 27 -8.16 -0.98 -4.86
C ALA A 27 -7.05 -1.97 -5.26
N ASN A 28 -7.19 -3.22 -4.82
CA ASN A 28 -6.24 -4.31 -5.06
C ASN A 28 -4.81 -4.04 -4.52
N LYS A 29 -4.72 -3.23 -3.46
CA LYS A 29 -3.49 -2.96 -2.72
C LYS A 29 -3.73 -3.06 -1.21
N HIS A 30 -2.71 -3.49 -0.49
CA HIS A 30 -2.64 -3.39 0.96
C HIS A 30 -1.39 -2.62 1.38
N PHE A 31 -1.43 -2.00 2.56
CA PHE A 31 -0.25 -1.39 3.14
C PHE A 31 0.66 -2.48 3.72
N GLY A 32 1.91 -2.53 3.28
CA GLY A 32 2.82 -3.60 3.63
C GLY A 32 4.23 -3.37 3.13
N SER A 33 5.00 -4.46 3.09
CA SER A 33 6.37 -4.49 2.59
C SER A 33 6.40 -5.18 1.24
N GLY A 34 6.79 -4.46 0.19
CA GLY A 34 6.91 -4.96 -1.18
C GLY A 34 8.37 -5.10 -1.60
N GLY A 35 8.66 -6.08 -2.46
CA GLY A 35 9.98 -6.20 -3.07
C GLY A 35 10.33 -4.99 -3.95
N GLU A 36 11.62 -4.77 -4.20
CA GLU A 36 12.11 -3.62 -4.97
C GLU A 36 11.75 -3.63 -6.47
N CYS A 37 11.39 -4.81 -6.99
CA CYS A 37 10.89 -5.02 -8.34
C CYS A 37 9.50 -5.66 -8.29
N PRO A 38 8.44 -4.88 -8.06
CA PRO A 38 7.09 -5.38 -8.27
C PRO A 38 6.94 -5.89 -9.70
N GLU A 39 6.04 -6.87 -9.87
CA GLU A 39 5.57 -7.24 -11.19
C GLU A 39 4.68 -6.12 -11.74
N SER A 40 4.79 -5.90 -13.04
CA SER A 40 4.02 -4.91 -13.78
C SER A 40 3.54 -5.51 -15.11
N CYS A 41 2.62 -4.84 -15.78
CA CYS A 41 2.19 -5.25 -17.12
C CYS A 41 3.37 -5.33 -18.11
N TYR A 42 4.38 -4.47 -17.95
CA TYR A 42 5.61 -4.56 -18.73
C TYR A 42 6.34 -5.88 -18.48
N THR A 43 6.49 -6.30 -17.23
CA THR A 43 7.28 -7.50 -16.88
C THR A 43 6.56 -8.79 -17.21
N VAL A 44 5.22 -8.76 -17.20
CA VAL A 44 4.40 -9.87 -17.72
C VAL A 44 4.65 -10.07 -19.22
N LYS A 45 4.77 -8.99 -19.99
CA LYS A 45 5.07 -9.03 -21.43
C LYS A 45 6.54 -9.30 -21.75
N HIS A 46 7.44 -8.91 -20.85
CA HIS A 46 8.89 -9.03 -21.00
C HIS A 46 9.50 -9.77 -19.80
N PRO A 47 9.40 -11.12 -19.78
CA PRO A 47 9.80 -11.95 -18.63
C PRO A 47 11.32 -12.16 -18.55
N GLU A 48 12.09 -11.09 -18.72
CA GLU A 48 13.55 -11.13 -18.61
C GLU A 48 14.00 -11.08 -17.14
N PRO A 49 15.12 -11.73 -16.78
CA PRO A 49 15.68 -11.64 -15.44
C PRO A 49 16.02 -10.19 -15.08
N ARG A 50 15.44 -9.70 -13.97
CA ARG A 50 15.73 -8.36 -13.46
C ARG A 50 16.67 -8.45 -12.27
N LEU A 51 17.69 -7.60 -12.26
CA LEU A 51 18.52 -7.37 -11.09
C LEU A 51 17.72 -6.54 -10.09
N CYS A 52 17.17 -7.22 -9.09
CA CYS A 52 16.39 -6.60 -8.03
C CYS A 52 17.25 -6.56 -6.77
N GLY A 53 17.31 -5.38 -6.14
CA GLY A 53 17.97 -5.28 -4.85
C GLY A 53 17.19 -6.03 -3.79
N LYS A 54 17.87 -6.27 -2.66
CA LYS A 54 17.31 -7.01 -1.52
C LYS A 54 16.55 -6.10 -0.54
N MET A 55 16.42 -4.81 -0.84
CA MET A 55 15.73 -3.87 0.02
C MET A 55 14.23 -3.95 -0.25
N ALA A 56 13.45 -4.15 0.81
CA ALA A 56 12.01 -4.08 0.71
C ALA A 56 11.54 -2.62 0.91
N ARG A 57 10.52 -2.21 0.16
CA ARG A 57 9.89 -0.89 0.29
C ARG A 57 8.61 -1.02 1.09
N ILE A 58 8.48 -0.20 2.13
CA ILE A 58 7.24 -0.09 2.90
C ILE A 58 6.32 0.89 2.16
N GLY A 59 5.09 0.46 1.88
CA GLY A 59 4.11 1.25 1.14
C GLY A 59 2.88 0.45 0.74
N CYS A 60 2.09 0.99 -0.20
CA CYS A 60 1.00 0.23 -0.80
C CYS A 60 1.54 -0.76 -1.84
N VAL A 61 1.30 -2.05 -1.60
CA VAL A 61 1.76 -3.16 -2.43
C VAL A 61 0.55 -3.80 -3.12
N CYS A 62 0.68 -4.21 -4.38
CA CYS A 62 -0.38 -4.95 -5.04
C CYS A 62 -0.70 -6.24 -4.29
N ASP A 63 -1.99 -6.58 -4.21
CA ASP A 63 -2.43 -7.85 -3.67
C ASP A 63 -1.93 -9.03 -4.54
N LYS A 64 -1.87 -10.22 -3.95
CA LYS A 64 -1.39 -11.41 -4.65
C LYS A 64 -2.25 -11.67 -5.91
N GLY A 65 -1.60 -11.87 -7.04
CA GLY A 65 -2.25 -12.08 -8.34
C GLY A 65 -2.56 -10.79 -9.10
N PHE A 66 -2.20 -9.63 -8.56
CA PHE A 66 -2.26 -8.35 -9.25
C PHE A 66 -0.86 -7.80 -9.53
N VAL A 67 -0.74 -7.07 -10.64
CA VAL A 67 0.51 -6.44 -11.10
C VAL A 67 0.29 -4.94 -11.30
N LEU A 68 1.35 -4.15 -11.22
CA LEU A 68 1.28 -2.72 -11.51
C LEU A 68 0.91 -2.49 -12.98
N LEU A 69 -0.05 -1.59 -13.22
CA LEU A 69 -0.40 -1.19 -14.58
C LEU A 69 0.78 -0.51 -15.29
N LYS A 70 1.55 0.32 -14.58
CA LYS A 70 2.73 1.02 -15.09
C LYS A 70 4.00 0.49 -14.43
N ASP A 71 5.03 0.23 -15.23
CA ASP A 71 6.30 -0.29 -14.72
C ASP A 71 6.95 0.69 -13.73
N LYS A 72 7.42 0.18 -12.59
CA LYS A 72 8.09 0.92 -11.52
C LYS A 72 7.28 2.07 -10.88
N ASP A 73 6.01 2.21 -11.24
CA ASP A 73 5.11 3.20 -10.64
C ASP A 73 4.22 2.54 -9.59
N TYR A 74 4.66 2.57 -8.34
CA TYR A 74 3.96 2.00 -7.18
C TYR A 74 2.62 2.68 -6.89
N SER A 75 2.40 3.88 -7.42
CA SER A 75 1.13 4.60 -7.31
C SER A 75 0.11 4.20 -8.36
N SER A 76 0.54 3.55 -9.45
CA SER A 76 -0.35 3.06 -10.50
C SER A 76 -1.30 1.98 -9.97
N ASP A 77 -2.44 1.83 -10.64
CA ASP A 77 -3.43 0.80 -10.27
C ASP A 77 -2.85 -0.60 -10.39
N CYS A 78 -3.37 -1.51 -9.56
CA CYS A 78 -3.05 -2.93 -9.62
C CYS A 78 -4.16 -3.66 -10.37
N VAL A 79 -3.79 -4.28 -11.48
CA VAL A 79 -4.70 -5.01 -12.38
C VAL A 79 -4.31 -6.48 -12.44
N LYS A 80 -5.20 -7.34 -12.91
CA LYS A 80 -4.81 -8.72 -13.16
C LYS A 80 -3.90 -8.79 -14.40
N PRO A 81 -2.96 -9.75 -14.48
CA PRO A 81 -2.09 -9.91 -15.65
C PRO A 81 -2.86 -10.02 -16.98
N GLU A 82 -4.02 -10.69 -16.98
CA GLU A 82 -4.90 -10.83 -18.15
C GLU A 82 -5.55 -9.52 -18.60
N ASP A 83 -5.62 -8.51 -17.74
CA ASP A 83 -6.20 -7.19 -18.03
C ASP A 83 -5.15 -6.17 -18.49
N CYS A 84 -3.90 -6.59 -18.69
CA CYS A 84 -2.83 -5.71 -19.15
C CYS A 84 -3.04 -5.27 -20.61
N PRO A 85 -2.88 -3.96 -20.92
CA PRO A 85 -2.95 -3.43 -22.28
C PRO A 85 -1.76 -3.89 -23.10
#